data_AF-A0AAU5T2A4-F1
#
_entry.id   AF-A0AAU5T2A4-F1
#
_cell.length_a   1.000
_cell.length_b   1.000
_cell.length_c   1.000
_cell.angle_alpha   90.00
_cell.angle_beta   90.00
_cell.angle_gamma   90.00
#
_symmetry.space_group_name_H-M   'P 1'
#
loop_
_entity.id
_entity.type
_entity.pdbx_description
1 polymer ?
#
loop_
_entity_poly.entity_id
_entity_poly.type
_entity_poly.pdbx_seq_one_letter_code
_entity_poly.pdbx_strand_id
1 'polypeptide(L)'
;MAFTALHPEAGRLDASQPDLGGGLAWSDIYRARPRPGLTCPECGWGVHAKHTPRPRRLRIFAHDAGRPPECTMAEESWEHHMLKLEMAAAIRAAGWHAELEVPAQDRTWRADVMATSPDGARRMAWEAQLSPITVDDIRARTDRYRAHGIDVCWVSPHARTPVWMGEVPSIRVRPPLGPDPWTVDDGLAGFNAAAGRWEFREEPLPHFVAWVLRGSVITRRTLPAYRRVSRTVEDEYQTYVRDLWWTSRKSAQAQVEHEQMRLQREAEAQAREAERQKRAAEAARKREERAADNRRRRAEVVERGRRAREGQAECARVLRQEAARLRRAAEEQRRARDEAEQARRAELGRNAEGIAAAWWVRLSPAQVEELFAAVIEEAEEDGVPLSNPRARAGVPAFAYGVPMHGGGLYGIVRPCPALAVLSPQLAFQRIFVRNAEEAQALIGAGLPPWRIRDLELPNPR
;
A
#
# COMPACT_ATOMS: atom_id res chain seq x y z
N MET A 1 -57.54 20.87 -45.05
CA MET A 1 -57.47 20.67 -46.52
C MET A 1 -57.24 19.19 -46.75
N ALA A 2 -57.76 18.55 -47.80
CA ALA A 2 -57.54 17.10 -47.99
C ALA A 2 -56.90 16.81 -49.35
N PHE A 3 -56.06 15.76 -49.43
CA PHE A 3 -55.57 15.25 -50.71
C PHE A 3 -56.35 14.04 -51.21
N THR A 4 -57.24 13.48 -50.37
CA THR A 4 -58.05 12.33 -50.74
C THR A 4 -59.53 12.64 -50.68
N ALA A 5 -60.29 12.05 -51.61
CA ALA A 5 -61.75 12.11 -51.65
C ALA A 5 -62.32 10.74 -52.06
N LEU A 6 -63.59 10.50 -51.79
CA LEU A 6 -64.33 9.36 -52.32
C LEU A 6 -65.19 9.82 -53.50
N HIS A 7 -64.96 9.21 -54.65
CA HIS A 7 -65.79 9.31 -55.85
C HIS A 7 -66.81 8.14 -55.85
N PRO A 8 -68.07 8.37 -56.24
CA PRO A 8 -69.12 7.35 -56.20
C PRO A 8 -68.78 6.09 -57.03
N GLU A 9 -68.18 6.29 -58.21
CA GLU A 9 -67.83 5.19 -59.13
C GLU A 9 -66.36 4.77 -59.03
N ALA A 10 -65.42 5.70 -59.20
CA ALA A 10 -63.98 5.43 -59.17
C ALA A 10 -63.41 5.13 -57.76
N GLY A 11 -64.21 5.22 -56.70
CA GLY A 11 -63.74 4.98 -55.34
C GLY A 11 -62.79 6.07 -54.83
N ARG A 12 -61.70 5.67 -54.18
CA ARG A 12 -60.79 6.62 -53.52
C ARG A 12 -59.91 7.35 -54.53
N LEU A 13 -59.93 8.69 -54.48
CA LEU A 13 -59.07 9.56 -55.28
C LEU A 13 -57.90 10.11 -54.46
N ASP A 14 -56.76 10.29 -55.09
CA ASP A 14 -55.54 10.90 -54.53
C ASP A 14 -55.03 12.04 -55.43
N ALA A 15 -55.23 13.28 -54.99
CA ALA A 15 -54.84 14.50 -55.70
C ALA A 15 -53.33 14.67 -55.89
N SER A 16 -52.49 13.89 -55.18
CA SER A 16 -51.05 13.86 -55.40
C SER A 16 -50.65 13.07 -56.64
N GLN A 17 -51.51 12.18 -57.16
CA GLN A 17 -51.22 11.34 -58.31
C GLN A 17 -51.71 11.95 -59.63
N PRO A 18 -50.99 11.78 -60.76
CA PRO A 18 -51.41 12.33 -62.05
C PRO A 18 -52.81 11.88 -62.47
N ASP A 19 -53.14 10.62 -62.26
CA ASP A 19 -54.37 9.90 -62.62
C ASP A 19 -55.35 9.72 -61.44
N LEU A 20 -55.12 10.49 -60.37
CA LEU A 20 -55.88 10.43 -59.13
C LEU A 20 -55.88 9.05 -58.42
N GLY A 21 -54.97 8.14 -58.79
CA GLY A 21 -54.90 6.78 -58.24
C GLY A 21 -55.99 5.84 -58.77
N GLY A 22 -56.76 6.25 -59.79
CA GLY A 22 -57.89 5.49 -60.32
C GLY A 22 -58.15 5.70 -61.81
N GLY A 23 -57.15 6.18 -62.56
CA GLY A 23 -57.26 6.43 -64.00
C GLY A 23 -58.08 7.67 -64.42
N LEU A 24 -58.45 8.53 -63.47
CA LEU A 24 -59.19 9.77 -63.77
C LEU A 24 -58.25 10.96 -63.96
N ALA A 25 -58.54 11.82 -64.93
CA ALA A 25 -57.82 13.07 -65.09
C ALA A 25 -58.35 14.13 -64.11
N TRP A 26 -57.49 15.05 -63.67
CA TRP A 26 -57.92 16.15 -62.79
C TRP A 26 -59.05 16.99 -63.40
N SER A 27 -59.08 17.15 -64.72
CA SER A 27 -60.15 17.85 -65.45
C SER A 27 -61.53 17.20 -65.28
N ASP A 28 -61.59 15.90 -65.00
CA ASP A 28 -62.85 15.16 -64.89
C ASP A 28 -63.59 15.51 -63.60
N ILE A 29 -62.88 16.08 -62.62
CA ILE A 29 -63.41 16.48 -61.31
C ILE A 29 -63.27 17.97 -61.01
N TYR A 30 -62.26 18.64 -61.58
CA TYR A 30 -61.99 20.06 -61.36
C TYR A 30 -62.74 20.92 -62.36
N ARG A 31 -63.74 21.67 -61.86
CA ARG A 31 -64.64 22.52 -62.66
C ARG A 31 -65.49 21.74 -63.68
N ALA A 32 -65.59 20.42 -63.53
CA ALA A 32 -66.49 19.58 -64.31
C ALA A 32 -67.97 19.94 -64.09
N ARG A 33 -68.79 19.71 -65.11
CA ARG A 33 -70.25 19.93 -65.09
C ARG A 33 -70.97 18.70 -65.67
N PRO A 34 -71.94 18.09 -64.95
CA PRO A 34 -72.32 18.39 -63.56
C PRO A 34 -71.16 18.14 -62.60
N ARG A 35 -71.17 18.81 -61.44
CA ARG A 35 -70.12 18.66 -60.43
C ARG A 35 -70.17 17.22 -59.88
N PRO A 36 -69.06 16.47 -59.87
CA PRO A 36 -69.05 15.14 -59.29
C PRO A 36 -69.35 15.15 -57.79
N GLY A 37 -70.12 14.16 -57.33
CA GLY A 37 -70.53 13.99 -55.93
C GLY A 37 -69.40 13.44 -55.06
N LEU A 38 -68.32 14.20 -54.92
CA LEU A 38 -67.17 13.79 -54.11
C LEU A 38 -67.46 13.97 -52.61
N THR A 39 -67.04 13.00 -51.81
CA THR A 39 -67.22 13.03 -50.35
C THR A 39 -65.90 12.89 -49.60
N CYS A 40 -65.88 13.43 -48.39
CA CYS A 40 -64.78 13.36 -47.45
C CYS A 40 -64.66 11.92 -46.87
N PRO A 41 -63.49 11.25 -46.96
CA PRO A 41 -63.30 9.91 -46.41
C PRO A 41 -63.54 9.77 -44.90
N GLU A 42 -63.45 10.87 -44.14
CA GLU A 42 -63.62 10.86 -42.69
C GLU A 42 -65.06 11.14 -42.27
N CYS A 43 -65.60 12.31 -42.64
CA CYS A 43 -66.92 12.75 -42.19
C CYS A 43 -68.04 12.50 -43.19
N GLY A 44 -67.73 12.00 -44.41
CA GLY A 44 -68.71 11.78 -45.47
C GLY A 44 -69.28 13.05 -46.12
N TRP A 45 -68.91 14.24 -45.63
CA TRP A 45 -69.42 15.51 -46.16
C TRP A 45 -68.92 15.81 -47.57
N GLY A 46 -69.69 16.62 -48.31
CA GLY A 46 -69.34 17.04 -49.66
C GLY A 46 -67.99 17.77 -49.73
N VAL A 47 -67.17 17.42 -50.72
CA VAL A 47 -65.91 18.09 -51.04
C VAL A 47 -65.85 18.46 -52.53
N HIS A 48 -65.05 19.46 -52.90
CA HIS A 48 -64.73 19.80 -54.29
C HIS A 48 -63.25 19.85 -54.56
N ALA A 49 -62.88 19.50 -55.79
CA ALA A 49 -61.56 19.74 -56.34
C ALA A 49 -61.27 21.25 -56.41
N LYS A 50 -60.12 21.66 -55.91
CA LYS A 50 -59.64 23.05 -55.87
C LYS A 50 -58.13 23.10 -56.04
N HIS A 51 -57.62 24.23 -56.53
CA HIS A 51 -56.20 24.55 -56.42
C HIS A 51 -55.92 25.44 -55.22
N THR A 52 -54.83 25.20 -54.52
CA THR A 52 -54.34 26.14 -53.52
C THR A 52 -53.85 27.44 -54.19
N PRO A 53 -53.78 28.57 -53.47
CA PRO A 53 -53.26 29.81 -54.00
C PRO A 53 -51.81 29.68 -54.55
N ARG A 54 -51.42 30.64 -55.39
CA ARG A 54 -50.01 30.78 -55.79
C ARG A 54 -49.11 31.08 -54.57
N PRO A 55 -47.81 30.74 -54.61
CA PRO A 55 -47.06 30.21 -55.76
C PRO A 55 -47.20 28.70 -55.99
N ARG A 56 -47.70 27.93 -55.01
CA ARG A 56 -47.60 26.46 -55.02
C ARG A 56 -48.63 25.76 -55.91
N ARG A 57 -49.87 26.27 -55.96
CA ARG A 57 -50.96 25.80 -56.84
C ARG A 57 -51.16 24.26 -56.82
N LEU A 58 -51.20 23.68 -55.62
CA LEU A 58 -51.43 22.24 -55.44
C LEU A 58 -52.90 21.86 -55.65
N ARG A 59 -53.12 20.64 -56.11
CA ARG A 59 -54.45 20.00 -56.23
C ARG A 59 -54.91 19.53 -54.84
N ILE A 60 -56.10 19.95 -54.42
CA ILE A 60 -56.69 19.57 -53.12
C ILE A 60 -58.20 19.33 -53.25
N PHE A 61 -58.76 18.67 -52.25
CA PHE A 61 -60.19 18.59 -51.98
C PHE A 61 -60.55 19.50 -50.80
N ALA A 62 -61.43 20.47 -51.06
CA ALA A 62 -61.94 21.39 -50.07
C ALA A 62 -63.35 21.00 -49.66
N HIS A 63 -63.63 21.04 -48.36
CA HIS A 63 -64.98 20.81 -47.85
C HIS A 63 -65.94 21.89 -48.34
N ASP A 64 -67.17 21.47 -48.63
CA ASP A 64 -68.28 22.40 -48.84
C ASP A 64 -68.69 23.08 -47.53
N ALA A 65 -69.45 24.18 -47.65
CA ALA A 65 -69.99 24.89 -46.51
C ALA A 65 -70.87 23.98 -45.63
N GLY A 66 -70.89 24.24 -44.32
CA GLY A 66 -71.68 23.47 -43.36
C GLY A 66 -71.06 22.13 -42.93
N ARG A 67 -69.77 21.90 -43.21
CA ARG A 67 -69.07 20.69 -42.76
C ARG A 67 -69.19 20.48 -41.25
N PRO A 68 -69.20 19.23 -40.76
CA PRO A 68 -69.08 18.95 -39.34
C PRO A 68 -67.77 19.52 -38.75
N PRO A 69 -67.81 20.20 -37.59
CA PRO A 69 -66.61 20.78 -36.97
C PRO A 69 -65.60 19.71 -36.54
N GLU A 70 -66.05 18.53 -36.14
CA GLU A 70 -65.23 17.41 -35.67
C GLU A 70 -64.39 16.71 -36.77
N CYS A 71 -64.50 17.13 -38.03
CA CYS A 71 -63.71 16.56 -39.13
C CYS A 71 -62.25 17.04 -39.07
N THR A 72 -61.35 16.14 -38.68
CA THR A 72 -59.91 16.42 -38.47
C THR A 72 -59.16 16.72 -39.77
N MET A 73 -59.54 16.12 -40.90
CA MET A 73 -58.89 16.36 -42.21
C MET A 73 -58.98 17.82 -42.68
N ALA A 74 -59.88 18.61 -42.10
CA ALA A 74 -59.96 20.02 -42.44
C ALA A 74 -59.02 20.92 -41.61
N GLU A 75 -58.57 20.46 -40.45
CA GLU A 75 -57.82 21.23 -39.45
C GLU A 75 -56.30 21.09 -39.56
N GLU A 76 -55.81 20.17 -40.40
CA GLU A 76 -54.38 19.97 -40.63
C GLU A 76 -53.69 21.20 -41.25
N SER A 77 -52.47 21.49 -40.77
CA SER A 77 -51.66 22.64 -41.22
C SER A 77 -50.97 22.35 -42.55
N TRP A 78 -50.58 23.41 -43.26
CA TRP A 78 -49.88 23.31 -44.53
C TRP A 78 -48.58 22.47 -44.45
N GLU A 79 -47.84 22.61 -43.36
CA GLU A 79 -46.59 21.88 -43.10
C GLU A 79 -46.84 20.39 -42.96
N HIS A 80 -47.97 20.00 -42.33
CA HIS A 80 -48.38 18.60 -42.21
C HIS A 80 -48.64 18.00 -43.58
N HIS A 81 -49.44 18.69 -44.41
CA HIS A 81 -49.72 18.30 -45.79
C HIS A 81 -48.46 18.14 -46.63
N MET A 82 -47.53 19.09 -46.55
CA MET A 82 -46.29 19.01 -47.30
C MET A 82 -45.45 17.80 -46.90
N LEU A 83 -45.32 17.54 -45.61
CA LEU A 83 -44.55 16.39 -45.15
C LEU A 83 -45.14 15.06 -45.65
N LYS A 84 -46.48 14.92 -45.66
CA LYS A 84 -47.16 13.74 -46.24
C LYS A 84 -46.83 13.56 -47.72
N LEU A 85 -46.87 14.65 -48.50
CA LEU A 85 -46.55 14.60 -49.93
C LEU A 85 -45.09 14.20 -50.18
N GLU A 86 -44.15 14.73 -49.42
CA GLU A 86 -42.72 14.42 -49.54
C GLU A 86 -42.44 12.96 -49.18
N MET A 87 -43.06 12.44 -48.12
CA MET A 87 -42.99 11.02 -47.77
C MET A 87 -43.59 10.14 -48.88
N ALA A 88 -44.78 10.47 -49.39
CA ALA A 88 -45.41 9.71 -50.46
C ALA A 88 -44.56 9.70 -51.75
N ALA A 89 -43.97 10.84 -52.12
CA ALA A 89 -43.07 10.95 -53.25
C ALA A 89 -41.80 10.10 -53.04
N ALA A 90 -41.19 10.15 -51.86
CA ALA A 90 -40.01 9.35 -51.52
C ALA A 90 -40.30 7.83 -51.56
N ILE A 91 -41.46 7.40 -51.05
CA ILE A 91 -41.89 5.99 -51.08
C ILE A 91 -42.08 5.51 -52.53
N ARG A 92 -42.76 6.31 -53.36
CA ARG A 92 -42.96 6.00 -54.78
C ARG A 92 -41.64 5.96 -55.54
N ALA A 93 -40.72 6.88 -55.27
CA ALA A 93 -39.38 6.89 -55.86
C ALA A 93 -38.54 5.66 -55.45
N ALA A 94 -38.81 5.08 -54.28
CA ALA A 94 -38.22 3.81 -53.85
C ALA A 94 -38.89 2.56 -54.49
N GLY A 95 -39.85 2.76 -55.39
CA GLY A 95 -40.56 1.70 -56.11
C GLY A 95 -41.71 1.06 -55.33
N TRP A 96 -42.10 1.62 -54.18
CA TRP A 96 -43.22 1.11 -53.38
C TRP A 96 -44.52 1.86 -53.72
N HIS A 97 -45.65 1.25 -53.44
CA HIS A 97 -46.94 1.92 -53.56
C HIS A 97 -47.17 2.80 -52.33
N ALA A 98 -47.60 4.05 -52.54
CA ALA A 98 -47.86 5.00 -51.47
C ALA A 98 -49.28 5.56 -51.57
N GLU A 99 -50.04 5.41 -50.49
CA GLU A 99 -51.42 5.90 -50.36
C GLU A 99 -51.53 6.86 -49.17
N LEU A 100 -52.21 7.99 -49.37
CA LEU A 100 -52.43 9.00 -48.33
C LEU A 100 -53.68 8.68 -47.48
N GLU A 101 -53.65 9.03 -46.20
CA GLU A 101 -54.79 9.00 -45.26
C GLU A 101 -55.50 7.63 -45.16
N VAL A 102 -54.75 6.53 -45.13
CA VAL A 102 -55.32 5.17 -45.17
C VAL A 102 -55.90 4.78 -43.81
N PRO A 103 -57.22 4.63 -43.66
CA PRO A 103 -57.82 4.20 -42.41
C PRO A 103 -57.65 2.69 -42.21
N ALA A 104 -57.61 2.28 -40.94
CA ALA A 104 -57.90 0.91 -40.55
C ALA A 104 -59.33 0.53 -40.98
N GLN A 105 -59.57 -0.76 -41.23
CA GLN A 105 -60.92 -1.25 -41.58
C GLN A 105 -61.93 -0.99 -40.45
N ASP A 106 -61.48 -1.09 -39.19
CA ASP A 106 -62.25 -0.79 -37.98
C ASP A 106 -62.18 0.69 -37.57
N ARG A 107 -61.51 1.53 -38.38
CA ARG A 107 -61.30 2.97 -38.14
C ARG A 107 -60.57 3.32 -36.84
N THR A 108 -59.86 2.36 -36.22
CA THR A 108 -59.12 2.60 -34.97
C THR A 108 -57.85 3.43 -35.15
N TRP A 109 -57.34 3.52 -36.37
CA TRP A 109 -56.22 4.37 -36.75
C TRP A 109 -56.35 4.82 -38.21
N ARG A 110 -55.59 5.86 -38.57
CA ARG A 110 -55.45 6.35 -39.94
C ARG A 110 -53.99 6.69 -40.16
N ALA A 111 -53.38 6.04 -41.15
CA ALA A 111 -52.01 6.31 -41.55
C ALA A 111 -51.96 7.55 -42.43
N ASP A 112 -51.14 8.51 -42.07
CA ASP A 112 -50.89 9.70 -42.88
C ASP A 112 -50.40 9.30 -44.29
N VAL A 113 -49.42 8.38 -44.35
CA VAL A 113 -48.99 7.74 -45.60
C VAL A 113 -48.74 6.24 -45.35
N MET A 114 -49.39 5.39 -46.13
CA MET A 114 -49.15 3.95 -46.13
C MET A 114 -48.25 3.57 -47.28
N ALA A 115 -47.12 2.93 -46.98
CA ALA A 115 -46.26 2.29 -47.96
C ALA A 115 -46.60 0.80 -48.06
N THR A 116 -46.81 0.29 -49.27
CA THR A 116 -47.06 -1.13 -49.55
C THR A 116 -46.01 -1.62 -50.54
N SER A 117 -45.38 -2.77 -50.27
CA SER A 117 -44.38 -3.35 -51.16
C SER A 117 -44.99 -3.75 -52.50
N PRO A 118 -44.21 -3.84 -53.59
CA PRO A 118 -44.72 -4.21 -54.91
C PRO A 118 -45.47 -5.55 -54.96
N ASP A 119 -45.10 -6.49 -54.10
CA ASP A 119 -45.75 -7.80 -53.94
C ASP A 119 -46.92 -7.79 -52.94
N GLY A 120 -47.22 -6.65 -52.32
CA GLY A 120 -48.25 -6.49 -51.29
C GLY A 120 -47.94 -7.11 -49.93
N ALA A 121 -46.79 -7.79 -49.77
CA ALA A 121 -46.49 -8.59 -48.60
C ALA A 121 -46.10 -7.76 -47.36
N ARG A 122 -45.57 -6.55 -47.55
CA ARG A 122 -45.09 -5.66 -46.48
C ARG A 122 -45.83 -4.35 -46.53
N ARG A 123 -46.20 -3.86 -45.35
CA ARG A 123 -46.84 -2.56 -45.16
C ARG A 123 -46.15 -1.76 -44.07
N MET A 124 -45.97 -0.47 -44.32
CA MET A 124 -45.34 0.43 -43.38
C MET A 124 -46.04 1.79 -43.36
N ALA A 125 -46.49 2.22 -42.20
CA ALA A 125 -47.05 3.55 -41.97
C ALA A 125 -45.94 4.60 -41.78
N TRP A 126 -46.14 5.75 -42.37
CA TRP A 126 -45.29 6.94 -42.21
C TRP A 126 -46.15 8.06 -41.65
N GLU A 127 -45.88 8.43 -40.41
CA GLU A 127 -46.71 9.35 -39.62
C GLU A 127 -46.03 10.71 -39.51
N ALA A 128 -46.69 11.78 -39.98
CA ALA A 128 -46.21 13.13 -39.81
C ALA A 128 -46.73 13.70 -38.48
N GLN A 129 -45.84 13.87 -37.51
CA GLN A 129 -46.20 14.32 -36.16
C GLN A 129 -45.73 15.76 -35.91
N LEU A 130 -46.66 16.70 -36.11
CA LEU A 130 -46.46 18.13 -35.87
C LEU A 130 -47.11 18.59 -34.57
N SER A 131 -48.26 18.05 -34.20
CA SER A 131 -48.91 18.43 -32.95
C SER A 131 -48.17 17.83 -31.73
N PRO A 132 -48.24 18.47 -30.56
CA PRO A 132 -47.77 17.85 -29.32
C PRO A 132 -48.44 16.49 -29.09
N ILE A 133 -47.66 15.49 -28.68
CA ILE A 133 -48.13 14.15 -28.32
C ILE A 133 -47.27 13.64 -27.15
N THR A 134 -47.90 12.92 -26.22
CA THR A 134 -47.18 12.32 -25.10
C THR A 134 -46.40 11.08 -25.55
N VAL A 135 -45.41 10.68 -24.76
CA VAL A 135 -44.64 9.45 -24.99
C VAL A 135 -45.54 8.21 -24.93
N ASP A 136 -46.51 8.18 -24.03
CA ASP A 136 -47.41 7.04 -23.88
C ASP A 136 -48.40 6.95 -25.04
N ASP A 137 -48.92 8.08 -25.51
CA ASP A 137 -49.85 8.10 -26.66
C ASP A 137 -49.18 7.65 -27.96
N ILE A 138 -47.96 8.12 -28.23
CA ILE A 138 -47.24 7.73 -29.46
C ILE A 138 -46.80 6.26 -29.43
N ARG A 139 -46.47 5.73 -28.24
CA ARG A 139 -46.23 4.29 -28.05
C ARG A 139 -47.51 3.49 -28.28
N ALA A 140 -48.63 3.89 -27.68
CA ALA A 140 -49.92 3.23 -27.87
C ALA A 140 -50.37 3.26 -29.35
N ARG A 141 -50.15 4.36 -30.06
CA ARG A 141 -50.40 4.46 -31.52
C ARG A 141 -49.47 3.52 -32.31
N THR A 142 -48.19 3.48 -31.95
CA THR A 142 -47.21 2.58 -32.57
C THR A 142 -47.59 1.11 -32.38
N ASP A 143 -48.03 0.74 -31.19
CA ASP A 143 -48.38 -0.65 -30.88
C ASP A 143 -49.67 -1.08 -31.58
N ARG A 144 -50.61 -0.16 -31.84
CA ARG A 144 -51.79 -0.44 -32.70
C ARG A 144 -51.38 -0.80 -34.13
N TYR A 145 -50.44 -0.07 -34.73
CA TYR A 145 -49.91 -0.45 -36.05
C TYR A 145 -49.29 -1.84 -36.03
N ARG A 146 -48.44 -2.11 -35.04
CA ARG A 146 -47.78 -3.41 -34.89
C ARG A 146 -48.76 -4.57 -34.70
N ALA A 147 -49.84 -4.36 -33.95
CA ALA A 147 -50.90 -5.35 -33.77
C ALA A 147 -51.59 -5.73 -35.10
N HIS A 148 -51.57 -4.82 -36.09
CA HIS A 148 -52.09 -5.06 -37.44
C HIS A 148 -50.99 -5.52 -38.42
N GLY A 149 -49.80 -5.87 -37.93
CA GLY A 149 -48.67 -6.31 -38.76
C GLY A 149 -48.07 -5.19 -39.62
N ILE A 150 -48.25 -3.93 -39.22
CA ILE A 150 -47.78 -2.75 -39.95
C ILE A 150 -46.59 -2.16 -39.20
N ASP A 151 -45.46 -2.03 -39.90
CA ASP A 151 -44.32 -1.29 -39.40
C ASP A 151 -44.64 0.22 -39.39
N VAL A 152 -43.96 1.02 -38.57
CA VAL A 152 -44.21 2.47 -38.54
C VAL A 152 -42.92 3.27 -38.41
N CYS A 153 -42.86 4.43 -39.06
CA CYS A 153 -41.88 5.47 -38.81
C CYS A 153 -42.57 6.81 -38.56
N TRP A 154 -42.29 7.42 -37.42
CA TRP A 154 -42.75 8.76 -37.05
C TRP A 154 -41.77 9.82 -37.56
N VAL A 155 -42.30 10.85 -38.21
CA VAL A 155 -41.50 11.90 -38.85
C VAL A 155 -41.92 13.25 -38.28
N SER A 156 -40.96 13.99 -37.73
CA SER A 156 -41.23 15.33 -37.19
C SER A 156 -40.41 16.40 -37.93
N PRO A 157 -41.03 17.50 -38.37
CA PRO A 157 -40.34 18.61 -39.01
C PRO A 157 -39.88 19.70 -38.02
N HIS A 158 -40.06 19.50 -36.71
CA HIS A 158 -39.76 20.52 -35.71
C HIS A 158 -38.27 20.81 -35.61
N ALA A 159 -37.90 22.09 -35.51
CA ALA A 159 -36.51 22.50 -35.31
C ALA A 159 -35.94 21.92 -33.99
N ARG A 160 -36.76 21.88 -32.93
CA ARG A 160 -36.40 21.24 -31.67
C ARG A 160 -36.77 19.76 -31.73
N THR A 161 -35.86 18.91 -31.26
CA THR A 161 -36.13 17.47 -31.14
C THR A 161 -37.33 17.23 -30.21
N PRO A 162 -38.36 16.49 -30.67
CA PRO A 162 -39.48 16.10 -29.82
C PRO A 162 -39.04 15.20 -28.66
N VAL A 163 -39.74 15.31 -27.52
CA VAL A 163 -39.44 14.52 -26.30
C VAL A 163 -39.60 13.01 -26.48
N TRP A 164 -40.46 12.59 -27.42
CA TRP A 164 -40.71 11.19 -27.74
C TRP A 164 -39.69 10.59 -28.73
N MET A 165 -38.76 11.39 -29.24
CA MET A 165 -37.76 10.92 -30.19
C MET A 165 -36.81 9.92 -29.52
N GLY A 166 -36.70 8.73 -30.10
CA GLY A 166 -35.95 7.61 -29.52
C GLY A 166 -36.80 6.65 -28.67
N GLU A 167 -38.10 6.92 -28.49
CA GLU A 167 -39.03 5.99 -27.82
C GLU A 167 -39.70 5.02 -28.78
N VAL A 168 -39.97 5.50 -29.99
CA VAL A 168 -40.58 4.77 -31.10
C VAL A 168 -39.73 4.98 -32.35
N PRO A 169 -39.85 4.14 -33.40
CA PRO A 169 -39.11 4.35 -34.64
C PRO A 169 -39.41 5.73 -35.21
N SER A 170 -38.42 6.62 -35.21
CA SER A 170 -38.65 8.03 -35.53
C SER A 170 -37.46 8.68 -36.19
N ILE A 171 -37.74 9.68 -37.02
CA ILE A 171 -36.75 10.60 -37.58
C ILE A 171 -37.21 12.05 -37.42
N ARG A 172 -36.23 12.95 -37.37
CA ARG A 172 -36.47 14.38 -37.56
C ARG A 172 -36.03 14.75 -38.96
N VAL A 173 -36.81 15.62 -39.60
CA VAL A 173 -36.51 16.11 -40.94
C VAL A 173 -36.47 17.63 -40.93
N ARG A 174 -35.62 18.19 -41.78
CA ARG A 174 -35.49 19.61 -42.01
C ARG A 174 -35.96 19.91 -43.44
N PRO A 175 -36.87 20.88 -43.65
CA PRO A 175 -37.22 21.31 -44.99
C PRO A 175 -36.00 21.97 -45.66
N PRO A 176 -35.89 21.87 -46.99
CA PRO A 176 -34.81 22.50 -47.74
C PRO A 176 -34.97 24.03 -47.76
N LEU A 177 -33.86 24.74 -47.90
CA LEU A 177 -33.85 26.20 -48.15
C LEU A 177 -34.01 26.54 -49.64
N GLY A 178 -33.98 25.53 -50.52
CA GLY A 178 -33.98 25.66 -51.98
C GLY A 178 -34.59 24.43 -52.68
N PRO A 179 -34.12 24.04 -53.87
CA PRO A 179 -34.68 22.92 -54.64
C PRO A 179 -34.27 21.54 -54.12
N ASP A 180 -33.44 21.48 -53.09
CA ASP A 180 -32.93 20.24 -52.50
C ASP A 180 -34.05 19.42 -51.83
N PRO A 181 -33.88 18.10 -51.66
CA PRO A 181 -34.82 17.30 -50.88
C PRO A 181 -34.77 17.65 -49.40
N TRP A 182 -35.84 17.26 -48.69
CA TRP A 182 -35.84 17.28 -47.23
C TRP A 182 -34.70 16.43 -46.67
N THR A 183 -34.10 16.86 -45.58
CA THR A 183 -32.95 16.17 -44.97
C THR A 183 -33.36 15.56 -43.64
N VAL A 184 -33.11 14.26 -43.46
CA VAL A 184 -33.15 13.60 -42.15
C VAL A 184 -31.94 14.06 -41.36
N ASP A 185 -32.16 14.64 -40.17
CA ASP A 185 -31.07 15.19 -39.35
C ASP A 185 -31.07 14.67 -37.90
N ASP A 186 -32.04 13.85 -37.50
CA ASP A 186 -32.06 13.13 -36.22
C ASP A 186 -32.80 11.80 -36.40
N GLY A 187 -32.57 10.85 -35.49
CA GLY A 187 -33.14 9.51 -35.54
C GLY A 187 -32.37 8.49 -36.39
N LEU A 188 -31.46 8.93 -37.27
CA LEU A 188 -30.52 8.09 -38.02
C LEU A 188 -29.11 8.21 -37.42
N ALA A 189 -28.45 7.08 -37.15
CA ALA A 189 -27.11 7.08 -36.56
C ALA A 189 -26.23 5.90 -37.01
N GLY A 190 -24.92 6.05 -36.81
CA GLY A 190 -23.94 4.97 -36.92
C GLY A 190 -23.14 4.82 -35.62
N PHE A 191 -22.78 3.60 -35.25
CA PHE A 191 -21.97 3.35 -34.06
C PHE A 191 -20.48 3.44 -34.42
N ASN A 192 -19.77 4.37 -33.79
CA ASN A 192 -18.32 4.52 -33.94
C ASN A 192 -17.62 3.70 -32.86
N ALA A 193 -17.19 2.49 -33.21
CA ALA A 193 -16.54 1.56 -32.29
C ALA A 193 -15.18 2.06 -31.77
N ALA A 194 -14.47 2.90 -32.53
CA ALA A 194 -13.21 3.50 -32.08
C ALA A 194 -13.44 4.55 -30.99
N ALA A 195 -14.53 5.32 -31.11
CA ALA A 195 -14.93 6.31 -30.14
C ALA A 195 -15.84 5.78 -29.02
N GLY A 196 -16.36 4.55 -29.15
CA GLY A 196 -17.29 3.94 -28.20
C GLY A 196 -18.61 4.72 -28.06
N ARG A 197 -19.13 5.32 -29.13
CA ARG A 197 -20.35 6.13 -29.09
C ARG A 197 -21.16 6.06 -30.39
N TRP A 198 -22.44 6.42 -30.29
CA TRP A 198 -23.28 6.70 -31.46
C TRP A 198 -23.01 8.09 -32.03
N GLU A 199 -23.08 8.20 -33.35
CA GLU A 199 -22.94 9.45 -34.09
C GLU A 199 -24.13 9.63 -35.02
N PHE A 200 -24.72 10.83 -34.98
CA PHE A 200 -25.80 11.23 -35.86
C PHE A 200 -25.36 11.14 -37.33
N ARG A 201 -26.30 10.81 -38.21
CA ARG A 201 -26.09 10.80 -39.66
C ARG A 201 -27.18 11.64 -40.30
N GLU A 202 -26.77 12.58 -41.14
CA GLU A 202 -27.68 13.33 -41.98
C GLU A 202 -27.80 12.66 -43.34
N GLU A 203 -29.00 12.63 -43.90
CA GLU A 203 -29.26 12.02 -45.21
C GLU A 203 -30.52 12.63 -45.86
N PRO A 204 -30.56 12.85 -47.18
CA PRO A 204 -31.79 13.10 -47.91
C PRO A 204 -32.91 12.10 -47.57
N LEU A 205 -34.11 12.61 -47.29
CA LEU A 205 -35.30 11.83 -46.96
C LEU A 205 -35.57 10.72 -48.00
N PRO A 206 -35.48 10.95 -49.32
CA PRO A 206 -35.66 9.88 -50.31
C PRO A 206 -34.69 8.70 -50.15
N HIS A 207 -33.43 8.95 -49.81
CA HIS A 207 -32.45 7.90 -49.59
C HIS A 207 -32.74 7.12 -48.30
N PHE A 208 -33.06 7.83 -47.21
CA PHE A 208 -33.46 7.20 -45.95
C PHE A 208 -34.68 6.30 -46.15
N VAL A 209 -35.75 6.80 -46.80
CA VAL A 209 -36.95 6.03 -47.10
C VAL A 209 -36.59 4.78 -47.92
N ALA A 210 -35.79 4.92 -48.97
CA ALA A 210 -35.35 3.78 -49.77
C ALA A 210 -34.56 2.74 -48.96
N TRP A 211 -33.71 3.15 -48.01
CA TRP A 211 -33.00 2.23 -47.13
C TRP A 211 -33.92 1.52 -46.15
N VAL A 212 -34.90 2.21 -45.57
CA VAL A 212 -35.88 1.63 -44.64
C VAL A 212 -36.70 0.58 -45.36
N LEU A 213 -37.27 0.93 -46.52
CA LEU A 213 -38.14 0.03 -47.28
C LEU A 213 -37.39 -1.21 -47.81
N ARG A 214 -36.12 -1.06 -48.20
CA ARG A 214 -35.23 -2.19 -48.55
C ARG A 214 -34.72 -2.99 -47.34
N GLY A 215 -34.95 -2.53 -46.12
CA GLY A 215 -34.43 -3.18 -44.90
C GLY A 215 -32.91 -3.05 -44.72
N SER A 216 -32.29 -2.07 -45.39
CA SER A 216 -30.86 -1.76 -45.26
C SER A 216 -30.55 -1.05 -43.94
N VAL A 217 -31.52 -0.31 -43.40
CA VAL A 217 -31.52 0.21 -42.04
C VAL A 217 -32.61 -0.46 -41.21
N ILE A 218 -32.33 -0.66 -39.94
CA ILE A 218 -33.21 -1.28 -38.95
C ILE A 218 -33.31 -0.38 -37.72
N THR A 219 -34.33 -0.60 -36.91
CA THR A 219 -34.40 0.02 -35.59
C THR A 219 -33.54 -0.76 -34.60
N ARG A 220 -32.75 -0.05 -33.80
CA ARG A 220 -31.88 -0.66 -32.78
C ARG A 220 -31.93 0.13 -31.49
N ARG A 221 -32.13 -0.59 -30.37
CA ARG A 221 -32.02 0.00 -29.04
C ARG A 221 -30.56 0.23 -28.65
N THR A 222 -30.31 1.40 -28.08
CA THR A 222 -29.02 1.78 -27.54
C THR A 222 -28.79 1.08 -26.20
N LEU A 223 -27.60 0.50 -25.99
CA LEU A 223 -27.24 -0.06 -24.69
C LEU A 223 -27.09 1.07 -23.65
N PRO A 224 -27.40 0.84 -22.36
CA PRO A 224 -27.40 1.88 -21.33
C PRO A 224 -26.15 2.76 -21.30
N ALA A 225 -24.97 2.17 -21.49
CA ALA A 225 -23.69 2.88 -21.49
C ALA A 225 -23.52 3.92 -22.62
N TYR A 226 -24.30 3.82 -23.70
CA TYR A 226 -24.13 4.63 -24.93
C TYR A 226 -25.32 5.53 -25.24
N ARG A 227 -26.32 5.62 -24.35
CA ARG A 227 -27.55 6.40 -24.57
C ARG A 227 -27.30 7.89 -24.67
N ARG A 228 -26.28 8.39 -23.96
CA ARG A 228 -25.92 9.80 -23.96
C ARG A 228 -25.09 10.09 -25.20
N VAL A 229 -25.67 10.82 -26.13
CA VAL A 229 -25.03 11.25 -27.37
C VAL A 229 -24.94 12.76 -27.42
N SER A 230 -24.00 13.27 -28.18
CA SER A 230 -23.84 14.70 -28.37
C SER A 230 -23.56 15.04 -29.82
N ARG A 231 -23.93 16.25 -30.18
CA ARG A 231 -23.58 16.87 -31.47
C ARG A 231 -23.48 18.37 -31.29
N THR A 232 -22.74 19.00 -32.17
CA THR A 232 -22.69 20.46 -32.29
C THR A 232 -23.77 20.90 -33.28
N VAL A 233 -24.63 21.82 -32.87
CA VAL A 233 -25.66 22.45 -33.70
C VAL A 233 -25.46 23.95 -33.59
N GLU A 234 -25.21 24.65 -34.70
CA GLU A 234 -24.99 26.11 -34.72
C GLU A 234 -23.92 26.57 -33.70
N ASP A 235 -22.78 25.86 -33.68
CA ASP A 235 -21.66 26.07 -32.74
C ASP A 235 -21.96 25.83 -31.24
N GLU A 236 -23.17 25.38 -30.91
CA GLU A 236 -23.53 24.97 -29.55
C GLU A 236 -23.43 23.45 -29.36
N TYR A 237 -22.76 23.04 -28.27
CA TYR A 237 -22.66 21.63 -27.90
C TYR A 237 -23.93 21.17 -27.19
N GLN A 238 -24.71 20.30 -27.84
CA GLN A 238 -25.96 19.78 -27.30
C GLN A 238 -25.83 18.28 -26.97
N THR A 239 -26.40 17.90 -25.82
CA THR A 239 -26.42 16.51 -25.34
C THR A 239 -27.86 15.99 -25.35
N TYR A 240 -28.02 14.77 -25.84
CA TYR A 240 -29.30 14.09 -25.95
C TYR A 240 -29.23 12.70 -25.33
N VAL A 241 -30.38 12.22 -24.86
CA VAL A 241 -30.59 10.81 -24.50
C VAL A 241 -31.36 10.15 -25.64
N ARG A 242 -30.81 9.05 -26.16
CA ARG A 242 -31.36 8.35 -27.34
C ARG A 242 -31.37 6.85 -27.11
N ASP A 243 -32.57 6.32 -26.91
CA ASP A 243 -32.80 4.91 -26.62
C ASP A 243 -33.02 4.04 -27.86
N LEU A 244 -33.41 4.65 -29.00
CA LEU A 244 -33.69 3.94 -30.25
C LEU A 244 -33.16 4.74 -31.44
N TRP A 245 -32.50 4.04 -32.36
CA TRP A 245 -31.97 4.59 -33.62
C TRP A 245 -32.47 3.81 -34.82
N TRP A 246 -32.66 4.48 -35.94
CA TRP A 246 -32.46 3.87 -37.25
C TRP A 246 -30.96 3.75 -37.53
N THR A 247 -30.52 2.56 -37.93
CA THR A 247 -29.10 2.30 -38.19
C THR A 247 -28.87 1.09 -39.08
N SER A 248 -27.67 0.94 -39.62
CA SER A 248 -27.28 -0.25 -40.38
C SER A 248 -27.05 -1.46 -39.45
N ARG A 249 -27.21 -2.68 -39.99
CA ARG A 249 -26.90 -3.92 -39.26
C ARG A 249 -25.45 -3.95 -38.74
N LYS A 250 -24.51 -3.43 -39.54
CA LYS A 250 -23.10 -3.29 -39.18
C LYS A 250 -22.91 -2.44 -37.92
N SER A 251 -23.53 -1.27 -37.87
CA SER A 251 -23.48 -0.38 -36.70
C SER A 251 -24.16 -1.00 -35.47
N ALA A 252 -25.30 -1.66 -35.65
CA ALA A 252 -26.00 -2.35 -34.58
C ALA A 252 -25.13 -3.47 -33.94
N GLN A 253 -24.40 -4.22 -34.78
CA GLN A 253 -23.47 -5.25 -34.33
C GLN A 253 -22.22 -4.65 -33.66
N ALA A 254 -21.65 -3.59 -34.23
CA ALA A 254 -20.48 -2.91 -33.68
C ALA A 254 -20.70 -2.42 -32.24
N GLN A 255 -21.90 -1.95 -31.88
CA GLN A 255 -22.23 -1.61 -30.48
C GLN A 255 -22.13 -2.82 -29.55
N VAL A 256 -22.67 -3.97 -29.97
CA VAL A 256 -22.70 -5.19 -29.16
C VAL A 256 -21.28 -5.73 -28.96
N GLU A 257 -20.50 -5.79 -30.03
CA GLU A 257 -19.10 -6.26 -29.98
C GLU A 257 -18.23 -5.34 -29.11
N HIS A 258 -18.43 -4.02 -29.21
CA HIS A 258 -17.70 -3.07 -28.39
C HIS A 258 -18.04 -3.22 -26.89
N GLU A 259 -19.31 -3.43 -26.53
CA GLU A 259 -19.70 -3.70 -25.14
C GLU A 259 -19.10 -5.01 -24.62
N GLN A 260 -19.15 -6.07 -25.43
CA GLN A 260 -18.54 -7.36 -25.06
C GLN A 260 -17.04 -7.20 -24.79
N MET A 261 -16.34 -6.46 -25.66
CA MET A 261 -14.91 -6.18 -25.48
C MET A 261 -14.64 -5.34 -24.22
N ARG A 262 -15.49 -4.36 -23.90
CA ARG A 262 -15.39 -3.56 -22.67
C ARG A 262 -15.52 -4.44 -21.43
N LEU A 263 -16.56 -5.28 -21.38
CA LEU A 263 -16.81 -6.20 -20.27
C LEU A 263 -15.67 -7.21 -20.10
N GLN A 264 -15.12 -7.73 -21.20
CA GLN A 264 -13.96 -8.61 -21.16
C GLN A 264 -12.73 -7.91 -20.56
N ARG A 265 -12.42 -6.69 -21.02
CA ARG A 265 -11.28 -5.91 -20.49
C ARG A 265 -11.45 -5.60 -19.00
N GLU A 266 -12.67 -5.32 -18.55
CA GLU A 266 -12.99 -5.09 -17.13
C GLU A 266 -12.79 -6.37 -16.31
N ALA A 267 -13.29 -7.52 -16.78
CA ALA A 267 -13.09 -8.81 -16.12
C ALA A 267 -11.60 -9.19 -16.03
N GLU A 268 -10.84 -8.98 -17.09
CA GLU A 268 -9.39 -9.21 -17.09
C GLU A 268 -8.66 -8.27 -16.13
N ALA A 269 -9.05 -6.99 -16.06
CA ALA A 269 -8.47 -6.04 -15.12
C ALA A 269 -8.77 -6.43 -13.66
N GLN A 270 -10.01 -6.85 -13.36
CA GLN A 270 -10.40 -7.35 -12.05
C GLN A 270 -9.64 -8.63 -11.69
N ALA A 271 -9.45 -9.55 -12.62
CA ALA A 271 -8.67 -10.77 -12.41
C ALA A 271 -7.20 -10.47 -12.09
N ARG A 272 -6.58 -9.54 -12.82
CA ARG A 272 -5.19 -9.08 -12.56
C ARG A 272 -5.06 -8.43 -11.18
N GLU A 273 -6.01 -7.59 -10.80
CA GLU A 273 -5.99 -6.95 -9.49
C GLU A 273 -6.21 -7.97 -8.35
N ALA A 274 -7.13 -8.92 -8.52
CA ALA A 274 -7.35 -10.01 -7.56
C ALA A 274 -6.10 -10.89 -7.40
N GLU A 275 -5.39 -11.20 -8.50
CA GLU A 275 -4.13 -11.95 -8.44
C GLU A 275 -3.04 -11.15 -7.71
N ARG A 276 -2.91 -9.85 -8.00
CA ARG A 276 -1.98 -8.95 -7.31
C ARG A 276 -2.26 -8.91 -5.80
N GLN A 277 -3.53 -8.82 -5.40
CA GLN A 277 -3.95 -8.85 -4.00
C GLN A 277 -3.62 -10.19 -3.34
N LYS A 278 -3.87 -11.33 -4.00
CA LYS A 278 -3.48 -12.66 -3.50
C LYS A 278 -1.97 -12.77 -3.28
N ARG A 279 -1.16 -12.34 -4.26
CA ARG A 279 0.31 -12.34 -4.15
C ARG A 279 0.80 -11.43 -3.02
N ALA A 280 0.19 -10.25 -2.86
CA ALA A 280 0.53 -9.33 -1.77
C ALA A 280 0.18 -9.93 -0.39
N ALA A 281 -0.99 -10.55 -0.26
CA ALA A 281 -1.40 -11.23 0.96
C ALA A 281 -0.48 -12.41 1.32
N GLU A 282 -0.10 -13.23 0.33
CA GLU A 282 0.86 -14.33 0.55
C GLU A 282 2.24 -13.81 0.96
N ALA A 283 2.72 -12.74 0.32
CA ALA A 283 3.99 -12.11 0.68
C ALA A 283 3.95 -11.51 2.09
N ALA A 284 2.84 -10.89 2.49
CA ALA A 284 2.63 -10.39 3.84
C ALA A 284 2.67 -11.52 4.87
N ARG A 285 1.96 -12.62 4.63
CA ARG A 285 1.98 -13.82 5.49
C ARG A 285 3.40 -14.37 5.64
N LYS A 286 4.14 -14.54 4.55
CA LYS A 286 5.54 -15.01 4.58
C LYS A 286 6.46 -14.05 5.36
N ARG A 287 6.24 -12.73 5.27
CA ARG A 287 7.00 -11.73 6.05
C ARG A 287 6.71 -11.85 7.54
N GLU A 288 5.44 -12.05 7.89
CA GLU A 288 5.02 -12.24 9.28
C GLU A 288 5.60 -13.53 9.88
N GLU A 289 5.54 -14.65 9.15
CA GLU A 289 6.17 -15.92 9.52
C GLU A 289 7.68 -15.76 9.75
N ARG A 290 8.40 -15.11 8.83
CA ARG A 290 9.84 -14.81 8.98
C ARG A 290 10.12 -13.90 10.17
N ALA A 291 9.28 -12.91 10.41
CA ALA A 291 9.42 -12.02 11.56
C ALA A 291 9.21 -12.79 12.88
N ALA A 292 8.24 -13.72 12.93
CA ALA A 292 8.01 -14.59 14.08
C ALA A 292 9.19 -15.53 14.33
N ASP A 293 9.73 -16.19 13.30
CA ASP A 293 10.90 -17.07 13.43
C ASP A 293 12.13 -16.27 13.92
N ASN A 294 12.36 -15.09 13.35
CA ASN A 294 13.45 -14.21 13.80
C ASN A 294 13.29 -13.77 15.26
N ARG A 295 12.07 -13.45 15.70
CA ARG A 295 11.79 -13.14 17.12
C ARG A 295 12.11 -14.34 18.02
N ARG A 296 11.70 -15.54 17.61
CA ARG A 296 11.98 -16.78 18.34
C ARG A 296 13.48 -17.05 18.46
N ARG A 297 14.24 -16.99 17.36
CA ARG A 297 15.70 -17.17 17.37
C ARG A 297 16.41 -16.15 18.25
N ARG A 298 15.98 -14.87 18.21
CA ARG A 298 16.56 -13.83 19.08
C ARG A 298 16.30 -14.14 20.56
N ALA A 299 15.10 -14.57 20.93
CA ALA A 299 14.79 -14.97 22.30
C ALA A 299 15.66 -16.15 22.76
N GLU A 300 15.85 -17.16 21.91
CA GLU A 300 16.71 -18.32 22.21
C GLU A 300 18.18 -17.92 22.42
N VAL A 301 18.70 -16.99 21.61
CA VAL A 301 20.08 -16.47 21.77
C VAL A 301 20.22 -15.68 23.08
N VAL A 302 19.26 -14.82 23.41
CA VAL A 302 19.27 -14.03 24.65
C VAL A 302 19.24 -14.96 25.86
N GLU A 303 18.39 -15.98 25.85
CA GLU A 303 18.25 -16.95 26.93
C GLU A 303 19.53 -17.80 27.09
N ARG A 304 20.13 -18.26 25.98
CA ARG A 304 21.42 -18.96 26.03
C ARG A 304 22.53 -18.07 26.62
N GLY A 305 22.57 -16.81 26.22
CA GLY A 305 23.52 -15.82 26.76
C GLY A 305 23.32 -15.56 28.25
N ARG A 306 22.06 -15.55 28.72
CA ARG A 306 21.74 -15.46 30.15
C ARG A 306 22.29 -16.66 30.93
N ARG A 307 21.98 -17.89 30.50
CA ARG A 307 22.45 -19.12 31.15
C ARG A 307 23.98 -19.22 31.21
N ALA A 308 24.67 -18.81 30.15
CA ALA A 308 26.13 -18.78 30.12
C ALA A 308 26.71 -17.80 31.16
N ARG A 309 26.12 -16.61 31.31
CA ARG A 309 26.53 -15.63 32.33
C ARG A 309 26.26 -16.12 33.75
N GLU A 310 25.12 -16.76 33.98
CA GLU A 310 24.79 -17.37 35.28
C GLU A 310 25.80 -18.47 35.64
N GLY A 311 26.13 -19.37 34.70
CA GLY A 311 27.15 -20.41 34.90
C GLY A 311 28.56 -19.84 35.14
N GLN A 312 28.96 -18.79 34.42
CA GLN A 312 30.24 -18.10 34.66
C GLN A 312 30.29 -17.43 36.03
N ALA A 313 29.21 -16.78 36.46
CA ALA A 313 29.12 -16.14 37.77
C ALA A 313 29.20 -17.16 38.91
N GLU A 314 28.57 -18.33 38.74
CA GLU A 314 28.64 -19.42 39.71
C GLU A 314 30.06 -19.99 39.83
N CYS A 315 30.73 -20.26 38.70
CA CYS A 315 32.11 -20.75 38.70
C CYS A 315 33.07 -19.75 39.36
N ALA A 316 32.92 -18.46 39.05
CA ALA A 316 33.69 -17.38 39.68
C ALA A 316 33.41 -17.22 41.19
N ARG A 317 32.22 -17.61 41.67
CA ARG A 317 31.89 -17.62 43.11
C ARG A 317 32.64 -18.75 43.82
N VAL A 318 32.66 -19.95 43.24
CA VAL A 318 33.36 -21.12 43.81
C VAL A 318 34.85 -20.84 43.95
N LEU A 319 35.50 -20.36 42.89
CA LEU A 319 36.94 -20.03 42.91
C LEU A 319 37.31 -19.00 43.98
N ARG A 320 36.45 -17.99 44.21
CA ARG A 320 36.67 -16.97 45.26
C ARG A 320 36.60 -17.55 46.67
N GLN A 321 35.70 -18.49 46.92
CA GLN A 321 35.56 -19.14 48.23
C GLN A 321 36.78 -20.01 48.56
N GLU A 322 37.30 -20.73 47.57
CA GLU A 322 38.48 -21.57 47.73
C GLU A 322 39.74 -20.75 48.00
N ALA A 323 39.96 -19.67 47.25
CA ALA A 323 41.07 -18.73 47.49
C ALA A 323 41.03 -18.11 48.89
N ALA A 324 39.83 -17.80 49.42
CA ALA A 324 39.68 -17.26 50.76
C ALA A 324 40.04 -18.26 51.86
N ARG A 325 39.76 -19.56 51.67
CA ARG A 325 40.14 -20.62 52.63
C ARG A 325 41.65 -20.77 52.73
N LEU A 326 42.34 -20.80 51.60
CA LEU A 326 43.81 -20.95 51.56
C LEU A 326 44.53 -19.81 52.26
N ARG A 327 44.04 -18.56 52.11
CA ARG A 327 44.62 -17.40 52.80
C ARG A 327 44.54 -17.49 54.32
N ARG A 328 43.40 -17.93 54.87
CA ARG A 328 43.22 -18.08 56.33
C ARG A 328 44.18 -19.11 56.92
N ALA A 329 44.34 -20.25 56.26
CA ALA A 329 45.26 -21.31 56.71
C ALA A 329 46.73 -20.83 56.75
N ALA A 330 47.14 -20.00 55.79
CA ALA A 330 48.49 -19.44 55.76
C ALA A 330 48.75 -18.43 56.91
N GLU A 331 47.76 -17.62 57.27
CA GLU A 331 47.86 -16.66 58.38
C GLU A 331 47.99 -17.36 59.75
N GLU A 332 47.26 -18.45 59.96
CA GLU A 332 47.33 -19.24 61.20
C GLU A 332 48.72 -19.87 61.40
N GLN A 333 49.31 -20.44 60.35
CA GLN A 333 50.67 -21.00 60.43
C GLN A 333 51.74 -19.97 60.80
N ARG A 334 51.59 -18.73 60.33
CA ARG A 334 52.53 -17.65 60.66
C ARG A 334 52.49 -17.32 62.15
N ARG A 335 51.29 -17.19 62.73
CA ARG A 335 51.12 -16.88 64.16
C ARG A 335 51.74 -17.93 65.07
N ALA A 336 51.55 -19.21 64.75
CA ALA A 336 52.10 -20.31 65.53
C ALA A 336 53.64 -20.33 65.58
N ARG A 337 54.32 -19.88 64.51
CA ARG A 337 55.79 -19.78 64.47
C ARG A 337 56.32 -18.68 65.37
N ASP A 338 55.67 -17.51 65.35
CA ASP A 338 56.09 -16.35 66.15
C ASP A 338 55.98 -16.64 67.66
N GLU A 339 54.91 -17.33 68.09
CA GLU A 339 54.71 -17.74 69.49
C GLU A 339 55.79 -18.72 69.99
N ALA A 340 56.19 -19.69 69.15
CA ALA A 340 57.23 -20.66 69.50
C ALA A 340 58.61 -20.00 69.70
N GLU A 341 58.96 -18.99 68.90
CA GLU A 341 60.24 -18.28 69.04
C GLU A 341 60.29 -17.44 70.33
N GLN A 342 59.19 -16.79 70.71
CA GLN A 342 59.11 -16.02 71.96
C GLN A 342 59.27 -16.92 73.20
N ALA A 343 58.63 -18.10 73.21
CA ALA A 343 58.76 -19.06 74.31
C ALA A 343 60.22 -19.49 74.52
N ARG A 344 60.95 -19.76 73.43
CA ARG A 344 62.37 -20.17 73.48
C ARG A 344 63.28 -19.08 74.06
N ARG A 345 63.08 -17.81 73.69
CA ARG A 345 63.87 -16.69 74.23
C ARG A 345 63.61 -16.46 75.72
N ALA A 346 62.36 -16.61 76.17
CA ALA A 346 62.00 -16.47 77.58
C ALA A 346 62.66 -17.54 78.47
N GLU A 347 62.79 -18.78 77.97
CA GLU A 347 63.46 -19.86 78.69
C GLU A 347 64.97 -19.64 78.83
N LEU A 348 65.64 -19.21 77.75
CA LEU A 348 67.05 -18.82 77.77
C LEU A 348 67.32 -17.71 78.80
N GLY A 349 66.41 -16.73 78.91
CA GLY A 349 66.52 -15.65 79.90
C GLY A 349 66.44 -16.14 81.36
N ARG A 350 65.55 -17.08 81.67
CA ARG A 350 65.39 -17.62 83.03
C ARG A 350 66.63 -18.36 83.54
N ASN A 351 67.39 -19.00 82.65
CA ASN A 351 68.56 -19.81 83.01
C ASN A 351 69.89 -19.07 82.81
N ALA A 352 69.85 -17.77 82.48
CA ALA A 352 71.01 -17.03 82.00
C ALA A 352 72.17 -16.98 83.02
N GLU A 353 71.88 -16.78 84.31
CA GLU A 353 72.91 -16.75 85.34
C GLU A 353 73.63 -18.10 85.50
N GLY A 354 72.88 -19.22 85.45
CA GLY A 354 73.46 -20.56 85.54
C GLY A 354 74.31 -20.91 84.33
N ILE A 355 73.87 -20.54 83.13
CA ILE A 355 74.60 -20.72 81.87
C ILE A 355 75.90 -19.90 81.88
N ALA A 356 75.83 -18.65 82.35
CA ALA A 356 76.99 -17.78 82.48
C ALA A 356 78.00 -18.27 83.53
N ALA A 357 77.53 -18.74 84.68
CA ALA A 357 78.39 -19.29 85.73
C ALA A 357 79.15 -20.53 85.23
N ALA A 358 78.46 -21.45 84.54
CA ALA A 358 79.08 -22.62 83.92
C ALA A 358 80.13 -22.24 82.88
N TRP A 359 79.89 -21.16 82.12
CA TRP A 359 80.86 -20.63 81.15
C TRP A 359 82.13 -20.09 81.81
N TRP A 360 82.00 -19.36 82.93
CA TRP A 360 83.14 -18.80 83.66
C TRP A 360 83.95 -19.84 84.44
N VAL A 361 83.30 -20.86 85.02
CA VAL A 361 83.97 -21.96 85.74
C VAL A 361 84.90 -22.80 84.86
N ARG A 362 84.75 -22.76 83.53
CA ARG A 362 85.68 -23.41 82.59
C ARG A 362 87.12 -22.87 82.66
N LEU A 363 87.35 -21.73 83.32
CA LEU A 363 88.70 -21.20 83.56
C LEU A 363 89.07 -21.30 85.04
N SER A 364 90.29 -21.78 85.30
CA SER A 364 90.90 -21.68 86.62
C SER A 364 91.20 -20.21 86.98
N PRO A 365 91.31 -19.86 88.28
CA PRO A 365 91.63 -18.49 88.69
C PRO A 365 92.90 -17.92 88.03
N ALA A 366 93.94 -18.74 87.87
CA ALA A 366 95.18 -18.35 87.17
C ALA A 366 94.95 -18.02 85.69
N GLN A 367 94.09 -18.77 85.01
CA GLN A 367 93.74 -18.51 83.60
C GLN A 367 92.83 -17.30 83.43
N VAL A 368 92.00 -17.00 84.42
CA VAL A 368 91.26 -15.74 84.45
C VAL A 368 92.24 -14.58 84.60
N GLU A 369 93.20 -14.64 85.52
CA GLU A 369 94.25 -13.61 85.65
C GLU A 369 95.02 -13.42 84.33
N GLU A 370 95.46 -14.51 83.70
CA GLU A 370 96.17 -14.49 82.41
C GLU A 370 95.32 -13.86 81.30
N LEU A 371 94.03 -14.18 81.24
CA LEU A 371 93.11 -13.59 80.27
C LEU A 371 93.00 -12.07 80.43
N PHE A 372 92.84 -11.59 81.67
CA PHE A 372 92.74 -10.15 81.92
C PHE A 372 94.09 -9.45 81.74
N ALA A 373 95.21 -10.10 82.08
CA ALA A 373 96.56 -9.57 81.83
C ALA A 373 96.79 -9.38 80.32
N ALA A 374 96.46 -10.36 79.49
CA ALA A 374 96.57 -10.26 78.04
C ALA A 374 95.69 -9.15 77.44
N VAL A 375 94.48 -8.93 78.00
CA VAL A 375 93.63 -7.80 77.59
C VAL A 375 94.23 -6.45 78.00
N ILE A 376 94.88 -6.39 79.17
CA ILE A 376 95.58 -5.18 79.64
C ILE A 376 96.79 -4.90 78.75
N GLU A 377 97.61 -5.90 78.43
CA GLU A 377 98.75 -5.78 77.52
C GLU A 377 98.31 -5.29 76.13
N GLU A 378 97.28 -5.91 75.54
CA GLU A 378 96.70 -5.49 74.25
C GLU A 378 96.19 -4.03 74.31
N ALA A 379 95.62 -3.60 75.44
CA ALA A 379 95.17 -2.23 75.59
C ALA A 379 96.31 -1.23 75.79
N GLU A 380 97.39 -1.63 76.47
CA GLU A 380 98.61 -0.82 76.56
C GLU A 380 99.27 -0.63 75.19
N GLU A 381 99.29 -1.67 74.35
CA GLU A 381 99.72 -1.55 72.95
C GLU A 381 98.85 -0.59 72.14
N ASP A 382 97.53 -0.59 72.39
CA ASP A 382 96.58 0.37 71.81
C ASP A 382 96.68 1.78 72.43
N GLY A 383 97.55 2.00 73.42
CA GLY A 383 97.73 3.29 74.11
C GLY A 383 96.59 3.65 75.07
N VAL A 384 95.78 2.67 75.49
CA VAL A 384 94.62 2.85 76.37
C VAL A 384 94.92 2.25 77.75
N PRO A 385 95.15 3.06 78.80
CA PRO A 385 95.36 2.53 80.14
C PRO A 385 94.04 1.98 80.70
N LEU A 386 93.94 0.66 80.85
CA LEU A 386 92.77 0.02 81.42
C LEU A 386 92.75 0.09 82.94
N SER A 387 91.56 0.35 83.49
CA SER A 387 91.30 0.21 84.92
C SER A 387 91.04 -1.26 85.22
N ASN A 388 91.90 -1.90 86.03
CA ASN A 388 91.70 -3.29 86.44
C ASN A 388 90.39 -3.39 87.26
N PRO A 389 89.36 -4.11 86.78
CA PRO A 389 88.09 -4.20 87.48
C PRO A 389 88.27 -4.98 88.78
N ARG A 390 88.11 -4.29 89.93
CA ARG A 390 88.20 -4.91 91.27
C ARG A 390 87.20 -6.08 91.47
N ALA A 391 86.12 -6.12 90.69
CA ALA A 391 85.18 -7.24 90.64
C ALA A 391 84.96 -7.68 89.19
N ARG A 392 85.34 -8.92 88.86
CA ARG A 392 85.17 -9.54 87.52
C ARG A 392 83.76 -10.11 87.32
N ALA A 393 82.74 -9.34 87.68
CA ALA A 393 81.36 -9.77 87.55
C ALA A 393 80.90 -9.61 86.09
N GLY A 394 80.46 -10.70 85.48
CA GLY A 394 79.85 -10.68 84.15
C GLY A 394 78.55 -9.86 84.15
N VAL A 395 78.34 -9.05 83.11
CA VAL A 395 77.17 -8.18 83.00
C VAL A 395 76.11 -8.79 82.06
N PRO A 396 74.82 -8.93 82.47
CA PRO A 396 73.79 -9.54 81.64
C PRO A 396 73.63 -8.89 80.26
N ALA A 397 73.79 -7.57 80.17
CA ALA A 397 73.74 -6.82 78.92
C ALA A 397 74.89 -7.16 77.95
N PHE A 398 75.92 -7.88 78.38
CA PHE A 398 77.03 -8.31 77.53
C PHE A 398 77.16 -9.82 77.53
N ALA A 399 76.03 -10.55 77.58
CA ALA A 399 75.98 -12.00 77.74
C ALA A 399 76.89 -12.50 78.89
N TYR A 400 76.88 -11.76 80.00
CA TYR A 400 77.71 -12.01 81.17
C TYR A 400 79.22 -12.00 80.89
N GLY A 401 79.66 -11.30 79.84
CA GLY A 401 81.05 -10.90 79.68
C GLY A 401 81.40 -9.74 80.61
N VAL A 402 82.69 -9.59 80.90
CA VAL A 402 83.19 -8.55 81.80
C VAL A 402 83.61 -7.33 80.98
N PRO A 403 82.97 -6.17 81.14
CA PRO A 403 83.35 -4.96 80.42
C PRO A 403 84.65 -4.36 80.98
N MET A 404 85.61 -4.10 80.10
CA MET A 404 86.88 -3.43 80.40
C MET A 404 86.80 -1.96 80.01
N HIS A 405 87.35 -1.07 80.85
CA HIS A 405 87.24 0.37 80.67
C HIS A 405 88.59 1.09 80.76
N GLY A 406 88.80 2.08 79.88
CA GLY A 406 89.99 2.95 79.83
C GLY A 406 89.65 4.34 79.29
N GLY A 407 88.80 5.08 80.00
CA GLY A 407 88.17 6.34 79.52
C GLY A 407 86.80 6.16 78.84
N GLY A 408 86.42 4.92 78.52
CA GLY A 408 85.14 4.45 77.97
C GLY A 408 85.12 2.91 77.92
N LEU A 409 84.04 2.29 77.41
CA LEU A 409 83.99 0.83 77.22
C LEU A 409 84.97 0.41 76.13
N TYR A 410 86.07 -0.23 76.51
CA TYR A 410 87.13 -0.67 75.60
C TYR A 410 86.77 -2.00 74.92
N GLY A 411 86.20 -2.94 75.69
CA GLY A 411 85.63 -4.16 75.15
C GLY A 411 85.09 -5.10 76.21
N ILE A 412 84.46 -6.17 75.76
CA ILE A 412 83.85 -7.19 76.61
C ILE A 412 84.75 -8.41 76.62
N VAL A 413 85.24 -8.77 77.81
CA VAL A 413 86.03 -9.97 78.01
C VAL A 413 85.09 -11.15 78.19
N ARG A 414 85.26 -12.13 77.30
CA ARG A 414 84.70 -13.48 77.36
C ARG A 414 83.18 -13.54 77.63
N PRO A 415 82.35 -12.92 76.76
CA PRO A 415 80.90 -13.10 76.82
C PRO A 415 80.51 -14.56 76.56
N CYS A 416 79.37 -14.99 77.11
CA CYS A 416 78.85 -16.35 76.94
C CYS A 416 78.14 -16.51 75.58
N PRO A 417 78.61 -17.43 74.69
CA PRO A 417 77.99 -17.61 73.38
C PRO A 417 76.51 -17.99 73.41
N ALA A 418 76.11 -18.85 74.35
CA ALA A 418 74.72 -19.30 74.48
C ALA A 418 73.74 -18.16 74.83
N LEU A 419 74.24 -17.05 75.38
CA LEU A 419 73.44 -15.90 75.81
C LEU A 419 73.56 -14.70 74.86
N ALA A 420 74.36 -14.80 73.79
CA ALA A 420 74.54 -13.72 72.82
C ALA A 420 73.21 -13.28 72.17
N VAL A 421 72.29 -14.22 71.91
CA VAL A 421 70.95 -13.95 71.36
C VAL A 421 70.09 -13.04 72.27
N LEU A 422 70.36 -13.02 73.57
CA LEU A 422 69.69 -12.14 74.53
C LEU A 422 70.37 -10.77 74.66
N SER A 423 71.57 -10.62 74.10
CA SER A 423 72.40 -9.41 74.18
C SER A 423 72.77 -8.92 72.78
N PRO A 424 71.79 -8.47 71.96
CA PRO A 424 72.04 -8.03 70.59
C PRO A 424 73.11 -6.92 70.49
N GLN A 425 73.28 -6.13 71.54
CA GLN A 425 74.31 -5.11 71.66
C GLN A 425 75.75 -5.63 71.54
N LEU A 426 76.01 -6.90 71.82
CA LEU A 426 77.35 -7.51 71.65
C LEU A 426 77.83 -7.43 70.20
N ALA A 427 76.94 -7.42 69.22
CA ALA A 427 77.31 -7.30 67.81
C ALA A 427 78.05 -5.99 67.48
N PHE A 428 77.96 -4.99 68.37
CA PHE A 428 78.59 -3.67 68.20
C PHE A 428 79.81 -3.45 69.10
N GLN A 429 80.15 -4.38 70.00
CA GLN A 429 81.25 -4.23 70.96
C GLN A 429 82.52 -4.94 70.48
N ARG A 430 83.69 -4.45 70.87
CA ARG A 430 84.95 -5.22 70.76
C ARG A 430 84.90 -6.31 71.83
N ILE A 431 85.15 -7.55 71.43
CA ILE A 431 85.05 -8.73 72.30
C ILE A 431 86.42 -9.37 72.39
N PHE A 432 86.86 -9.68 73.59
CA PHE A 432 88.11 -10.40 73.82
C PHE A 432 87.79 -11.82 74.26
N VAL A 433 88.37 -12.80 73.60
CA VAL A 433 88.23 -14.21 73.95
C VAL A 433 89.59 -14.84 74.15
N ARG A 434 89.62 -15.94 74.88
CA ARG A 434 90.88 -16.60 75.24
C ARG A 434 91.57 -17.23 74.04
N ASN A 435 90.81 -17.90 73.19
CA ASN A 435 91.30 -18.73 72.09
C ASN A 435 90.31 -18.79 70.91
N ALA A 436 90.73 -19.40 69.81
CA ALA A 436 89.93 -19.57 68.60
C ALA A 436 88.64 -20.40 68.82
N GLU A 437 88.61 -21.32 69.79
CA GLU A 437 87.40 -22.13 70.07
C GLU A 437 86.28 -21.24 70.64
N GLU A 438 86.62 -20.37 71.59
CA GLU A 438 85.69 -19.38 72.13
C GLU A 438 85.25 -18.37 71.06
N ALA A 439 86.15 -17.97 70.16
CA ALA A 439 85.82 -17.13 69.02
C ALA A 439 84.78 -17.77 68.09
N GLN A 440 84.97 -19.03 67.71
CA GLN A 440 84.05 -19.77 66.84
C GLN A 440 82.67 -19.97 67.49
N ALA A 441 82.63 -20.22 68.80
CA ALA A 441 81.35 -20.34 69.50
C ALA A 441 80.54 -19.03 69.44
N LEU A 442 81.19 -17.87 69.59
CA LEU A 442 80.53 -16.56 69.45
C LEU A 442 80.10 -16.27 68.00
N ILE A 443 80.89 -16.66 67.00
CA ILE A 443 80.52 -16.54 65.58
C ILE A 443 79.29 -17.40 65.28
N GLY A 444 79.26 -18.65 65.76
CA GLY A 444 78.12 -19.55 65.62
C GLY A 444 76.85 -19.04 66.32
N ALA A 445 77.00 -18.18 67.33
CA ALA A 445 75.90 -17.49 68.00
C ALA A 445 75.44 -16.21 67.28
N GLY A 446 76.00 -15.90 66.10
CA GLY A 446 75.60 -14.77 65.25
C GLY A 446 76.38 -13.49 65.48
N LEU A 447 77.52 -13.53 66.20
CA LEU A 447 78.37 -12.35 66.38
C LEU A 447 79.35 -12.17 65.21
N PRO A 448 79.58 -10.93 64.76
CA PRO A 448 80.44 -10.66 63.61
C PRO A 448 81.91 -10.99 63.93
N PRO A 449 82.60 -11.79 63.09
CA PRO A 449 83.97 -12.25 63.36
C PRO A 449 84.99 -11.13 63.60
N TRP A 450 84.88 -10.01 62.89
CA TRP A 450 85.83 -8.89 62.96
C TRP A 450 85.75 -8.06 64.26
N ARG A 451 84.79 -8.35 65.14
CA ARG A 451 84.68 -7.73 66.47
C ARG A 451 85.33 -8.56 67.56
N ILE A 452 85.67 -9.81 67.27
CA ILE A 452 86.20 -10.78 68.22
C ILE A 452 87.72 -10.79 68.08
N ARG A 453 88.41 -10.44 69.15
CA ARG A 453 89.86 -10.50 69.30
C ARG A 453 90.20 -11.77 70.07
N ASP A 454 90.83 -12.70 69.36
CA ASP A 454 91.48 -13.86 69.94
C ASP A 454 92.82 -13.43 70.55
N LEU A 455 93.05 -13.76 71.83
CA LEU A 455 94.28 -13.45 72.55
C LEU A 455 95.31 -14.59 72.47
N GLU A 456 95.00 -15.66 71.74
CA GLU A 456 95.90 -16.80 71.47
C GLU A 456 96.42 -17.50 72.74
N LEU A 457 95.68 -17.41 73.85
CA LEU A 457 96.04 -18.04 75.11
C LEU A 457 95.75 -19.56 75.09
N PRO A 458 96.54 -20.39 75.80
CA PRO A 458 96.39 -21.84 75.76
C PRO A 458 94.99 -22.29 76.17
N ASN A 459 94.45 -23.32 75.51
CA ASN A 459 93.18 -23.92 75.90
C ASN A 459 93.23 -24.41 77.36
N PRO A 460 92.15 -24.20 78.15
CA PRO A 460 92.08 -24.78 79.47
C PRO A 460 92.11 -26.32 79.37
N ARG A 461 92.96 -26.96 80.19
CA ARG A 461 93.02 -28.41 80.30
C ARG A 461 91.82 -28.96 81.06
#